data_AF-H5XJ34-F1
#
_entry.id   AF-H5XJ34-F1
#
_cell.length_a   1.000
_cell.length_b   1.000
_cell.length_c   1.000
_cell.angle_alpha   90.00
_cell.angle_beta   90.00
_cell.angle_gamma   90.00
#
_symmetry.space_group_name_H-M   'P 1'
#
loop_
_entity.id
_entity.type
_entity.pdbx_description
1 polymer ?
#
loop_
_entity_poly.entity_id
_entity_poly.type
_entity_poly.pdbx_seq_one_letter_code
_entity_poly.pdbx_strand_id
1 'polypeptide(L)'
;MATLVELGEPEELRRAAEEALNGTDADVRRFLADRDYENRDTYDRLAAARIKASAIGPATTEAAEAALDGTVEDVRQFLAEGQYAARDNDMRFNAARAKADGGPRTQAAAEAALQGPPGWTEQFVLSGQYFSQQRDAQAVAHAAEMDRLVARGLQAANQAVQDASLAAEAAAEARGAAQEAANYGRQAESSAAEAANFASQAQDSAARAATSAQRAQKAMRSAQKAANEAKQSARAADVSAVQAYRSARDARDYANYAYDAAEQARADALAAGLDGAAAAAAAEEARQAEIALRLQEFQQRRLNRPEITEQDIQLLANEVSDLSSLISFMMKENPNYGSYEDCFAKTYLNVYCVGVAGYPKEILEERRLKALINEEVERRLEEERPSWWSCTLDYASSGAAAGAGGGLLTSLLTGPGVLPATLGGGIGGLLGGGIYGGFKC
;
A
#
# COMPACT_ATOMS: atom_id res chain seq x y z
N MET A 1 17.63 14.63 13.33
CA MET A 1 16.95 15.43 14.38
C MET A 1 15.59 15.92 13.96
N ALA A 2 15.46 16.68 12.86
CA ALA A 2 14.17 17.22 12.42
C ALA A 2 13.02 16.19 12.34
N THR A 3 13.29 14.98 11.84
CA THR A 3 12.29 13.89 11.82
C THR A 3 11.84 13.44 13.21
N LEU A 4 12.73 13.40 14.20
CA LEU A 4 12.38 13.06 15.60
C LEU A 4 11.62 14.21 16.27
N VAL A 5 11.94 15.45 15.92
CA VAL A 5 11.23 16.64 16.39
C VAL A 5 9.84 16.76 15.74
N GLU A 6 9.63 16.20 14.55
CA GLU A 6 8.33 16.27 13.88
C GLU A 6 7.44 15.07 14.19
N LEU A 7 8.01 13.87 14.17
CA LEU A 7 7.30 12.59 14.17
C LEU A 7 7.69 11.69 15.35
N GLY A 8 8.56 12.17 16.24
CA GLY A 8 8.95 11.42 17.42
C GLY A 8 7.74 11.16 18.29
N GLU A 9 7.31 9.92 18.34
CA GLU A 9 6.39 9.44 19.35
C GLU A 9 7.19 8.65 20.40
N PRO A 10 6.93 8.90 21.69
CA PRO A 10 5.91 9.80 22.28
C PRO A 10 6.32 11.29 22.32
N GLU A 11 5.46 12.18 22.82
CA GLU A 11 5.75 13.63 22.90
C GLU A 11 7.04 13.96 23.68
N GLU A 12 7.39 13.15 24.67
CA GLU A 12 8.62 13.28 25.46
C GLU A 12 9.86 13.05 24.60
N LEU A 13 9.82 12.12 23.64
CA LEU A 13 10.90 11.93 22.66
C LEU A 13 11.04 13.19 21.78
N ARG A 14 9.91 13.75 21.35
CA ARG A 14 9.89 14.98 20.57
C ARG A 14 10.48 16.16 21.36
N ARG A 15 10.08 16.34 22.62
CA ARG A 15 10.59 17.39 23.51
C ARG A 15 12.09 17.25 23.76
N ALA A 16 12.56 16.04 24.06
CA ALA A 16 13.99 15.78 24.25
C ALA A 16 14.79 16.05 22.96
N ALA A 17 14.20 15.75 21.79
CA ALA A 17 14.81 16.10 20.52
C ALA A 17 14.85 17.62 20.27
N GLU A 18 13.82 18.37 20.69
CA GLU A 18 13.79 19.83 20.62
C GLU A 18 14.82 20.47 21.58
N GLU A 19 14.96 19.93 22.78
CA GLU A 19 15.95 20.39 23.76
C GLU A 19 17.38 20.17 23.27
N ALA A 20 17.68 18.97 22.76
CA ALA A 20 18.98 18.68 22.15
C ALA A 20 19.26 19.59 20.94
N LEU A 21 18.25 19.96 20.17
CA LEU A 21 18.37 20.88 19.03
C LEU A 21 18.61 22.35 19.45
N ASN A 22 18.10 22.76 20.61
CA ASN A 22 18.37 24.07 21.21
C ASN A 22 19.74 24.15 21.90
N GLY A 23 20.41 23.00 22.08
CA GLY A 23 21.72 22.88 22.70
C GLY A 23 22.89 23.05 21.73
N THR A 24 24.03 22.47 22.10
CA THR A 24 25.23 22.45 21.26
C THR A 24 25.21 21.28 20.27
N ASP A 25 26.08 21.32 19.26
CA ASP A 25 26.31 20.17 18.36
C ASP A 25 26.68 18.88 19.11
N ALA A 26 27.32 18.99 20.28
CA ALA A 26 27.63 17.85 21.14
C ALA A 26 26.36 17.25 21.75
N ASP A 27 25.39 18.07 22.13
CA ASP A 27 24.10 17.63 22.67
C ASP A 27 23.27 16.91 21.60
N VAL A 28 23.27 17.44 20.36
CA VAL A 28 22.64 16.77 19.21
C VAL A 28 23.28 15.39 18.96
N ARG A 29 24.61 15.30 18.93
CA ARG A 29 25.32 14.02 18.70
C ARG A 29 25.03 13.02 19.81
N ARG A 30 25.07 13.44 21.07
CA ARG A 30 24.77 12.59 22.23
C ARG A 30 23.33 12.08 22.15
N PHE A 31 22.36 12.96 21.92
CA PHE A 31 20.97 12.55 21.81
C PHE A 31 20.73 11.59 20.63
N LEU A 32 21.36 11.79 19.47
CA LEU A 32 21.21 10.85 18.35
C LEU A 32 21.81 9.47 18.63
N ALA A 33 22.87 9.40 19.44
CA ALA A 33 23.51 8.16 19.85
C ALA A 33 22.66 7.42 20.89
N ASP A 34 22.25 8.13 21.94
CA ASP A 34 21.61 7.50 23.10
C ASP A 34 20.09 7.39 22.94
N ARG A 35 19.48 8.36 22.25
CA ARG A 35 18.02 8.57 22.11
C ARG A 35 17.28 8.50 23.44
N ASP A 36 17.89 9.04 24.48
CA ASP A 36 17.31 9.03 25.82
C ASP A 36 16.30 10.16 26.00
N TYR A 37 15.20 9.88 26.70
CA TYR A 37 14.12 10.84 26.97
C TYR A 37 13.31 10.42 28.19
N GLU A 38 12.57 11.37 28.76
CA GLU A 38 11.74 11.14 29.94
C GLU A 38 10.75 9.98 29.71
N ASN A 39 10.66 9.06 30.67
CA ASN A 39 9.79 7.88 30.63
C ASN A 39 10.08 6.88 29.50
N ARG A 40 11.22 6.95 28.80
CA ARG A 40 11.57 6.02 27.72
C ARG A 40 11.32 4.56 28.07
N ASP A 41 11.78 4.11 29.25
CA ASP A 41 11.62 2.74 29.72
C ASP A 41 10.15 2.29 29.75
N THR A 42 9.24 3.18 30.15
CA THR A 42 7.79 2.95 30.15
C THR A 42 7.26 2.78 28.73
N TYR A 43 7.72 3.59 27.79
CA TYR A 43 7.32 3.51 26.39
C TYR A 43 7.90 2.29 25.67
N ASP A 44 9.14 1.92 25.96
CA ASP A 44 9.76 0.68 25.47
C ASP A 44 8.94 -0.53 25.95
N ARG A 45 8.59 -0.58 27.25
CA ARG A 45 7.71 -1.63 27.81
C ARG A 45 6.33 -1.63 27.16
N LEU A 46 5.73 -0.45 26.92
CA LEU A 46 4.45 -0.35 26.22
C LEU A 46 4.53 -0.87 24.78
N ALA A 47 5.61 -0.58 24.05
CA ALA A 47 5.84 -1.09 22.71
C ALA A 47 5.93 -2.63 22.71
N ALA A 48 6.69 -3.21 23.64
CA ALA A 48 6.78 -4.66 23.80
C ALA A 48 5.41 -5.28 24.17
N ALA A 49 4.64 -4.63 25.04
CA ALA A 49 3.29 -5.07 25.40
C ALA A 49 2.31 -5.01 24.21
N ARG A 50 2.44 -4.03 23.30
CA ARG A 50 1.64 -3.95 22.06
C ARG A 50 2.00 -5.07 21.09
N ILE A 51 3.29 -5.41 20.95
CA ILE A 51 3.73 -6.57 20.15
C ILE A 51 3.16 -7.85 20.74
N LYS A 52 3.26 -8.04 22.05
CA LYS A 52 2.64 -9.17 22.77
C LYS A 52 1.14 -9.28 22.47
N ALA A 53 0.40 -8.18 22.58
CA ALA A 53 -1.05 -8.16 22.37
C ALA A 53 -1.48 -8.44 20.93
N SER A 54 -0.60 -8.20 19.95
CA SER A 54 -0.85 -8.43 18.52
C SER A 54 -0.21 -9.71 17.97
N ALA A 55 0.42 -10.50 18.84
CA ALA A 55 1.10 -11.74 18.48
C ALA A 55 0.12 -12.75 17.84
N ILE A 56 0.56 -13.36 16.74
CA ILE A 56 -0.22 -14.38 16.01
C ILE A 56 0.10 -15.80 16.56
N GLY A 57 1.09 -15.92 17.44
CA GLY A 57 1.48 -17.19 18.05
C GLY A 57 2.20 -17.05 19.40
N PRO A 58 2.46 -18.20 20.04
CA PRO A 58 3.01 -18.24 21.38
C PRO A 58 4.46 -17.78 21.45
N ALA A 59 5.29 -18.01 20.43
CA ALA A 59 6.71 -17.66 20.51
C ALA A 59 6.91 -16.15 20.68
N THR A 60 6.15 -15.34 19.94
CA THR A 60 6.18 -13.87 20.09
C THR A 60 5.63 -13.43 21.44
N THR A 61 4.59 -14.11 21.94
CA THR A 61 3.98 -13.80 23.24
C THR A 61 4.97 -14.08 24.38
N GLU A 62 5.59 -15.26 24.38
CA GLU A 62 6.56 -15.72 25.37
C GLU A 62 7.83 -14.87 25.34
N ALA A 63 8.35 -14.54 24.16
CA ALA A 63 9.52 -13.68 24.02
C ALA A 63 9.26 -12.27 24.54
N ALA A 64 8.07 -11.71 24.28
CA ALA A 64 7.68 -10.42 24.82
C ALA A 64 7.47 -10.46 26.33
N GLU A 65 6.90 -11.55 26.88
CA GLU A 65 6.78 -11.78 28.33
C GLU A 65 8.12 -11.82 29.02
N ALA A 66 9.05 -12.65 28.52
CA ALA A 66 10.40 -12.75 29.07
C ALA A 66 11.12 -11.39 29.09
N ALA A 67 10.95 -10.59 28.03
CA ALA A 67 11.51 -9.25 27.96
C ALA A 67 10.87 -8.28 28.98
N LEU A 68 9.54 -8.35 29.15
CA LEU A 68 8.81 -7.50 30.09
C LEU A 68 9.10 -7.83 31.56
N ASP A 69 9.37 -9.10 31.87
CA ASP A 69 9.77 -9.58 33.20
C ASP A 69 11.25 -9.29 33.53
N GLY A 70 12.05 -8.92 32.51
CA GLY A 70 13.47 -8.60 32.61
C GLY A 70 13.79 -7.13 32.88
N THR A 71 15.03 -6.75 32.55
CA THR A 71 15.51 -5.36 32.62
C THR A 71 15.03 -4.55 31.41
N VAL A 72 15.25 -3.23 31.42
CA VAL A 72 14.90 -2.41 30.25
C VAL A 72 15.79 -2.75 29.03
N GLU A 73 17.02 -3.19 29.27
CA GLU A 73 17.91 -3.69 28.22
C GLU A 73 17.32 -4.93 27.54
N ASP A 74 16.70 -5.84 28.29
CA ASP A 74 16.00 -7.01 27.73
C ASP A 74 14.82 -6.58 26.84
N VAL A 75 14.04 -5.58 27.28
CA VAL A 75 12.96 -4.99 26.47
C VAL A 75 13.50 -4.39 25.18
N ARG A 76 14.60 -3.61 25.25
CA ARG A 76 15.21 -2.98 24.08
C ARG A 76 15.81 -4.00 23.11
N GLN A 77 16.45 -5.05 23.62
CA GLN A 77 16.96 -6.15 22.81
C GLN A 77 15.81 -6.91 22.10
N PHE A 78 14.70 -7.13 22.80
CA PHE A 78 13.51 -7.71 22.20
C PHE A 78 12.94 -6.83 21.08
N LEU A 79 12.80 -5.53 21.30
CA LEU A 79 12.31 -4.58 20.30
C LEU A 79 13.23 -4.49 19.08
N ALA A 80 14.56 -4.52 19.29
CA ALA A 80 15.54 -4.40 18.23
C ALA A 80 15.64 -5.67 17.37
N GLU A 81 15.61 -6.85 17.99
CA GLU A 81 15.94 -8.11 17.29
C GLU A 81 15.01 -9.26 17.68
N GLY A 82 14.75 -9.45 18.98
CA GLY A 82 14.07 -10.64 19.51
C GLY A 82 12.68 -10.89 18.94
N GLN A 83 11.90 -9.82 18.71
CA GLN A 83 10.55 -9.93 18.14
C GLN A 83 10.52 -10.58 16.75
N TYR A 84 11.55 -10.36 15.92
CA TYR A 84 11.56 -10.83 14.54
C TYR A 84 11.81 -12.32 14.45
N ALA A 85 12.74 -12.84 15.26
CA ALA A 85 13.01 -14.27 15.36
C ALA A 85 11.81 -15.03 15.95
N ALA A 86 11.19 -14.47 16.99
CA ALA A 86 10.00 -15.05 17.60
C ALA A 86 8.82 -15.09 16.61
N ARG A 87 8.62 -14.01 15.85
CA ARG A 87 7.60 -13.95 14.80
C ARG A 87 7.86 -14.93 13.67
N ASP A 88 9.10 -15.13 13.23
CA ASP A 88 9.43 -16.14 12.21
C ASP A 88 9.06 -17.55 12.68
N ASN A 89 9.37 -17.89 13.93
CA ASN A 89 8.99 -19.18 14.53
C ASN A 89 7.47 -19.37 14.53
N ASP A 90 6.70 -18.35 14.91
CA ASP A 90 5.24 -18.40 14.86
C ASP A 90 4.70 -18.55 13.42
N MET A 91 5.31 -17.87 12.44
CA MET A 91 4.90 -17.98 11.04
C MET A 91 5.17 -19.37 10.47
N ARG A 92 6.36 -19.94 10.76
CA ARG A 92 6.71 -21.31 10.39
C ARG A 92 5.77 -22.32 11.04
N PHE A 93 5.46 -22.17 12.32
CA PHE A 93 4.52 -23.04 13.02
C PHE A 93 3.12 -22.97 12.40
N ASN A 94 2.60 -21.77 12.16
CA ASN A 94 1.28 -21.59 11.55
C ASN A 94 1.25 -22.13 10.11
N ALA A 95 2.33 -21.97 9.34
CA ALA A 95 2.45 -22.56 8.01
C ALA A 95 2.46 -24.10 8.07
N ALA A 96 3.20 -24.70 9.00
CA ALA A 96 3.21 -26.14 9.21
C ALA A 96 1.85 -26.69 9.63
N ARG A 97 1.12 -25.97 10.50
CA ARG A 97 -0.27 -26.33 10.85
C ARG A 97 -1.19 -26.27 9.63
N ALA A 98 -1.13 -25.20 8.85
CA ALA A 98 -1.92 -25.07 7.62
C ALA A 98 -1.56 -26.15 6.58
N LYS A 99 -0.31 -26.60 6.53
CA LYS A 99 0.11 -27.77 5.74
C LYS A 99 -0.58 -29.04 6.25
N ALA A 100 -0.56 -29.31 7.55
CA ALA A 100 -1.15 -30.52 8.10
C ALA A 100 -2.68 -30.59 7.91
N ASP A 101 -3.37 -29.47 8.11
CA ASP A 101 -4.84 -29.40 8.12
C ASP A 101 -5.44 -29.09 6.74
N GLY A 102 -4.62 -28.57 5.83
CA GLY A 102 -5.05 -28.06 4.53
C GLY A 102 -5.32 -29.14 3.48
N GLY A 103 -6.07 -28.77 2.45
CA GLY A 103 -6.20 -29.59 1.24
C GLY A 103 -4.94 -29.56 0.37
N PRO A 104 -4.92 -30.29 -0.77
CA PRO A 104 -3.70 -30.46 -1.57
C PRO A 104 -3.05 -29.16 -2.03
N ARG A 105 -3.83 -28.11 -2.35
CA ARG A 105 -3.29 -26.82 -2.77
C ARG A 105 -2.72 -26.06 -1.57
N THR A 106 -3.40 -26.10 -0.43
CA THR A 106 -2.91 -25.48 0.81
C THR A 106 -1.62 -26.16 1.29
N GLN A 107 -1.56 -27.49 1.23
CA GLN A 107 -0.37 -28.28 1.52
C GLN A 107 0.82 -27.86 0.67
N ALA A 108 0.63 -27.80 -0.66
CA ALA A 108 1.69 -27.42 -1.59
C ALA A 108 2.17 -25.97 -1.36
N ALA A 109 1.24 -25.03 -1.12
CA ALA A 109 1.58 -23.64 -0.87
C ALA A 109 2.31 -23.45 0.48
N ALA A 110 1.88 -24.15 1.52
CA ALA A 110 2.55 -24.13 2.82
C ALA A 110 3.96 -24.74 2.74
N GLU A 111 4.12 -25.84 2.00
CA GLU A 111 5.43 -26.46 1.77
C GLU A 111 6.39 -25.51 1.07
N ALA A 112 5.94 -24.87 -0.01
CA ALA A 112 6.75 -23.88 -0.72
C ALA A 112 7.16 -22.72 0.20
N ALA A 113 6.25 -22.25 1.06
CA ALA A 113 6.54 -21.19 2.01
C ALA A 113 7.60 -21.62 3.05
N LEU A 114 7.47 -22.83 3.60
CA LEU A 114 8.40 -23.39 4.60
C LEU A 114 9.81 -23.63 4.06
N GLN A 115 9.94 -23.90 2.76
CA GLN A 115 11.23 -24.05 2.08
C GLN A 115 11.87 -22.70 1.70
N GLY A 116 11.13 -21.60 1.84
CA GLY A 116 11.56 -20.26 1.50
C GLY A 116 12.20 -19.49 2.67
N PRO A 117 12.63 -18.23 2.40
CA PRO A 117 13.03 -17.30 3.45
C PRO A 117 11.84 -16.89 4.35
N PRO A 118 12.08 -16.33 5.56
CA PRO A 118 11.05 -15.92 6.53
C PRO A 118 9.87 -15.13 5.95
N GLY A 119 10.12 -14.23 5.00
CA GLY A 119 9.07 -13.43 4.36
C GLY A 119 8.04 -14.27 3.59
N TRP A 120 8.40 -15.49 3.13
CA TRP A 120 7.45 -16.36 2.43
C TRP A 120 6.46 -17.00 3.39
N THR A 121 6.89 -17.46 4.56
CA THR A 121 5.99 -17.96 5.61
C THR A 121 5.07 -16.86 6.11
N GLU A 122 5.56 -15.64 6.26
CA GLU A 122 4.74 -14.49 6.60
C GLU A 122 3.65 -14.22 5.55
N GLN A 123 4.03 -14.09 4.26
CA GLN A 123 3.06 -13.85 3.19
C GLN A 123 2.00 -14.96 3.08
N PHE A 124 2.43 -16.21 3.23
CA PHE A 124 1.53 -17.36 3.21
C PHE A 124 0.54 -17.32 4.38
N VAL A 125 1.01 -17.13 5.61
CA VAL A 125 0.15 -17.09 6.80
C VAL A 125 -0.79 -15.88 6.76
N LEU A 126 -0.31 -14.71 6.35
CA LEU A 126 -1.14 -13.51 6.33
C LEU A 126 -2.20 -13.54 5.22
N SER A 127 -1.93 -14.15 4.07
CA SER A 127 -2.84 -14.08 2.92
C SER A 127 -2.90 -15.37 2.07
N GLY A 128 -1.75 -15.98 1.75
CA GLY A 128 -1.66 -17.10 0.79
C GLY A 128 -2.47 -18.34 1.19
N GLN A 129 -2.59 -18.62 2.49
CA GLN A 129 -3.36 -19.76 2.99
C GLN A 129 -4.85 -19.68 2.61
N TYR A 130 -5.44 -18.49 2.63
CA TYR A 130 -6.87 -18.31 2.36
C TYR A 130 -7.20 -18.53 0.88
N PHE A 131 -6.32 -18.08 -0.03
CA PHE A 131 -6.46 -18.36 -1.46
C PHE A 131 -6.32 -19.86 -1.76
N SER A 132 -5.42 -20.55 -1.06
CA SER A 132 -5.22 -21.98 -1.24
C SER A 132 -6.41 -22.79 -0.71
N GLN A 133 -6.92 -22.43 0.46
CA GLN A 133 -8.14 -23.02 1.05
C GLN A 133 -9.37 -22.79 0.17
N GLN A 134 -9.51 -21.60 -0.43
CA GLN A 134 -10.58 -21.32 -1.39
C GLN A 134 -10.52 -22.31 -2.57
N ARG A 135 -9.34 -22.48 -3.16
CA ARG A 135 -9.14 -23.37 -4.32
C ARG A 135 -9.40 -24.84 -3.96
N ASP A 136 -8.96 -25.28 -2.78
CA ASP A 136 -9.28 -26.63 -2.28
C ASP A 136 -10.79 -26.81 -2.14
N ALA A 137 -11.49 -25.85 -1.54
CA ALA A 137 -12.95 -25.90 -1.39
C ALA A 137 -13.68 -25.84 -2.74
N GLN A 138 -13.19 -25.07 -3.71
CA GLN A 138 -13.74 -25.06 -5.07
C GLN A 138 -13.56 -26.40 -5.78
N ALA A 139 -12.40 -27.05 -5.63
CA ALA A 139 -12.16 -28.37 -6.20
C ALA A 139 -13.14 -29.42 -5.63
N VAL A 140 -13.36 -29.40 -4.31
CA VAL A 140 -14.35 -30.29 -3.65
C VAL A 140 -15.78 -29.97 -4.11
N ALA A 141 -16.13 -28.68 -4.26
CA ALA A 141 -17.44 -28.29 -4.76
C ALA A 141 -17.68 -28.81 -6.18
N HIS A 142 -16.67 -28.68 -7.05
CA HIS A 142 -16.72 -29.16 -8.42
C HIS A 142 -16.89 -30.67 -8.49
N ALA A 143 -16.09 -31.44 -7.73
CA ALA A 143 -16.20 -32.89 -7.68
C ALA A 143 -17.59 -33.35 -7.22
N ALA A 144 -18.11 -32.75 -6.14
CA ALA A 144 -19.44 -33.08 -5.64
C ALA A 144 -20.56 -32.72 -6.63
N GLU A 145 -20.39 -31.65 -7.41
CA GLU A 145 -21.35 -31.30 -8.46
C GLU A 145 -21.30 -32.29 -9.63
N MET A 146 -20.12 -32.79 -10.01
CA MET A 146 -19.99 -33.84 -11.01
C MET A 146 -20.64 -35.15 -10.54
N ASP A 147 -20.41 -35.56 -9.28
CA ASP A 147 -21.08 -36.73 -8.68
C ASP A 147 -22.60 -36.58 -8.72
N ARG A 148 -23.11 -35.39 -8.42
CA ARG A 148 -24.54 -35.08 -8.46
C ARG A 148 -25.12 -35.26 -9.86
N LEU A 149 -24.42 -34.78 -10.89
CA LEU A 149 -24.86 -34.90 -12.28
C LEU A 149 -24.89 -36.37 -12.74
N VAL A 150 -23.86 -37.14 -12.37
CA VAL A 150 -23.81 -38.58 -12.64
C VAL A 150 -24.97 -39.31 -11.95
N ALA A 151 -25.18 -39.06 -10.66
CA ALA A 151 -26.28 -39.66 -9.91
C ALA A 151 -27.66 -39.31 -10.52
N ARG A 152 -27.87 -38.05 -10.95
CA ARG A 152 -29.10 -37.69 -11.66
C ARG A 152 -29.27 -38.40 -13.00
N GLY A 153 -28.18 -38.60 -13.75
CA GLY A 153 -28.20 -39.38 -14.99
C GLY A 153 -28.61 -40.84 -14.74
N LEU A 154 -28.05 -41.46 -13.69
CA LEU A 154 -28.38 -42.83 -13.29
C LEU A 154 -29.79 -42.96 -12.74
N GLN A 155 -30.27 -41.96 -12.00
CA GLN A 155 -31.67 -41.87 -11.58
C GLN A 155 -32.59 -41.87 -12.81
N ALA A 156 -32.34 -40.98 -13.78
CA ALA A 156 -33.17 -40.88 -14.98
C ALA A 156 -33.14 -42.16 -15.82
N ALA A 157 -31.97 -42.81 -15.94
CA ALA A 157 -31.84 -44.08 -16.63
C ALA A 157 -32.67 -45.18 -15.97
N ASN A 158 -32.63 -45.29 -14.64
CA ASN A 158 -33.42 -46.27 -13.90
C ASN A 158 -34.92 -45.99 -13.95
N GLN A 159 -35.33 -44.72 -13.97
CA GLN A 159 -36.73 -44.35 -14.23
C GLN A 159 -37.17 -44.80 -15.63
N ALA A 160 -36.32 -44.64 -16.65
CA ALA A 160 -36.64 -45.12 -18.00
C ALA A 160 -36.75 -46.66 -18.06
N VAL A 161 -35.90 -47.39 -17.33
CA VAL A 161 -36.00 -48.86 -17.21
C VAL A 161 -37.26 -49.28 -16.45
N GLN A 162 -37.64 -48.54 -15.40
CA GLN A 162 -38.89 -48.73 -14.68
C GLN A 162 -40.09 -48.57 -15.63
N ASP A 163 -40.16 -47.45 -16.35
CA ASP A 163 -41.25 -47.17 -17.29
C ASP A 163 -41.35 -48.23 -18.39
N ALA A 164 -40.21 -48.67 -18.94
CA ALA A 164 -40.15 -49.74 -19.93
C ALA A 164 -40.64 -51.08 -19.36
N SER A 165 -40.27 -51.40 -18.12
CA SER A 165 -40.68 -52.63 -17.43
C SER A 165 -42.18 -52.61 -17.13
N LEU A 166 -42.73 -51.48 -16.69
CA LEU A 166 -44.18 -51.31 -16.48
C LEU A 166 -44.96 -51.45 -17.79
N ALA A 167 -44.44 -50.90 -18.90
CA ALA A 167 -45.04 -51.08 -20.21
C ALA A 167 -45.01 -52.56 -20.67
N ALA A 168 -43.91 -53.27 -20.40
CA ALA A 168 -43.77 -54.69 -20.71
C ALA A 168 -44.68 -55.57 -19.83
N GLU A 169 -44.83 -55.23 -18.55
CA GLU A 169 -45.78 -55.84 -17.62
C GLU A 169 -47.21 -55.73 -18.15
N ALA A 170 -47.68 -54.51 -18.44
CA ALA A 170 -49.00 -54.27 -19.00
C ALA A 170 -49.25 -55.02 -20.31
N ALA A 171 -48.22 -55.11 -21.17
CA ALA A 171 -48.30 -55.88 -22.41
C ALA A 171 -48.41 -57.40 -22.17
N ALA A 172 -47.70 -57.94 -21.16
CA ALA A 172 -47.79 -59.35 -20.78
C ALA A 172 -49.14 -59.69 -20.15
N GLU A 173 -49.68 -58.81 -19.29
CA GLU A 173 -51.02 -58.94 -18.73
C GLU A 173 -52.09 -58.99 -19.84
N ALA A 174 -52.01 -58.10 -20.82
CA ALA A 174 -52.94 -58.07 -21.95
C ALA A 174 -52.93 -59.36 -22.79
N ARG A 175 -51.82 -60.12 -22.79
CA ARG A 175 -51.70 -61.42 -23.46
C ARG A 175 -52.02 -62.61 -22.55
N GLY A 176 -52.35 -62.40 -21.28
CA GLY A 176 -52.62 -63.45 -20.30
C GLY A 176 -51.36 -64.16 -19.77
N ALA A 177 -50.17 -63.57 -19.93
CA ALA A 177 -48.90 -64.15 -19.49
C ALA A 177 -48.56 -63.72 -18.05
N ALA A 178 -49.34 -64.17 -17.07
CA ALA A 178 -49.26 -63.70 -15.68
C ALA A 178 -47.87 -63.80 -15.04
N GLN A 179 -47.13 -64.89 -15.28
CA GLN A 179 -45.78 -65.04 -14.73
C GLN A 179 -44.78 -64.06 -15.35
N GLU A 180 -44.93 -63.75 -16.65
CA GLU A 180 -44.08 -62.79 -17.35
C GLU A 180 -44.36 -61.36 -16.85
N ALA A 181 -45.64 -61.01 -16.70
CA ALA A 181 -46.07 -59.75 -16.09
C ALA A 181 -45.46 -59.56 -14.70
N ALA A 182 -45.60 -60.56 -13.82
CA ALA A 182 -45.01 -60.51 -12.48
C ALA A 182 -43.47 -60.39 -12.48
N ASN A 183 -42.79 -60.91 -13.49
CA ASN A 183 -41.33 -60.74 -13.61
C ASN A 183 -40.97 -59.30 -14.00
N TYR A 184 -41.70 -58.69 -14.93
CA TYR A 184 -41.50 -57.28 -15.30
C TYR A 184 -41.87 -56.32 -14.17
N GLY A 185 -42.95 -56.60 -13.42
CA GLY A 185 -43.31 -55.81 -12.24
C GLY A 185 -42.17 -55.77 -11.20
N ARG A 186 -41.53 -56.91 -10.92
CA ARG A 186 -40.35 -56.96 -10.04
C ARG A 186 -39.14 -56.18 -10.59
N GLN A 187 -38.94 -56.18 -11.92
CA GLN A 187 -37.88 -55.37 -12.55
C GLN A 187 -38.18 -53.87 -12.43
N ALA A 188 -39.45 -53.48 -12.60
CA ALA A 188 -39.90 -52.11 -12.41
C ALA A 188 -39.67 -51.64 -10.97
N GLU A 189 -40.06 -52.45 -9.98
CA GLU A 189 -39.84 -52.17 -8.56
C GLU A 189 -38.34 -52.02 -8.22
N SER A 190 -37.51 -52.93 -8.72
CA SER A 190 -36.06 -52.87 -8.53
C SER A 190 -35.46 -51.59 -9.13
N SER A 191 -35.85 -51.24 -10.36
CA SER A 191 -35.36 -50.04 -11.05
C SER A 191 -35.85 -48.77 -10.35
N ALA A 192 -37.09 -48.76 -9.85
CA ALA A 192 -37.63 -47.67 -9.05
C ALA A 192 -36.82 -47.45 -7.76
N ALA A 193 -36.44 -48.53 -7.08
CA ALA A 193 -35.63 -48.48 -5.87
C ALA A 193 -34.21 -47.93 -6.16
N GLU A 194 -33.58 -48.38 -7.26
CA GLU A 194 -32.29 -47.83 -7.69
C GLU A 194 -32.39 -46.34 -8.05
N ALA A 195 -33.44 -45.93 -8.76
CA ALA A 195 -33.68 -44.52 -9.07
C ALA A 195 -33.81 -43.67 -7.79
N ALA A 196 -34.53 -44.16 -6.78
CA ALA A 196 -34.65 -43.49 -5.49
C ALA A 196 -33.30 -43.38 -4.76
N ASN A 197 -32.46 -44.42 -4.80
CA ASN A 197 -31.12 -44.40 -4.22
C ASN A 197 -30.24 -43.35 -4.90
N PHE A 198 -30.23 -43.30 -6.23
CA PHE A 198 -29.48 -42.28 -6.98
C PHE A 198 -30.00 -40.87 -6.73
N ALA A 199 -31.32 -40.70 -6.56
CA ALA A 199 -31.90 -39.42 -6.15
C ALA A 199 -31.36 -38.95 -4.79
N SER A 200 -31.25 -39.85 -3.81
CA SER A 200 -30.65 -39.56 -2.50
C SER A 200 -29.17 -39.18 -2.63
N GLN A 201 -28.39 -39.96 -3.39
CA GLN A 201 -26.98 -39.67 -3.62
C GLN A 201 -26.77 -38.30 -4.29
N ALA A 202 -27.66 -37.91 -5.21
CA ALA A 202 -27.63 -36.58 -5.82
C ALA A 202 -27.91 -35.48 -4.80
N GLN A 203 -28.85 -35.67 -3.86
CA GLN A 203 -29.12 -34.71 -2.79
C GLN A 203 -27.92 -34.56 -1.85
N ASP A 204 -27.31 -35.66 -1.43
CA ASP A 204 -26.12 -35.63 -0.58
C ASP A 204 -24.95 -34.90 -1.26
N SER A 205 -24.76 -35.16 -2.56
CA SER A 205 -23.73 -34.51 -3.37
C SER A 205 -23.98 -33.01 -3.49
N ALA A 206 -25.24 -32.59 -3.68
CA ALA A 206 -25.63 -31.18 -3.66
C ALA A 206 -25.32 -30.51 -2.30
N ALA A 207 -25.62 -31.18 -1.19
CA ALA A 207 -25.33 -30.67 0.16
C ALA A 207 -23.81 -30.54 0.41
N ARG A 208 -23.01 -31.51 -0.05
CA ARG A 208 -21.53 -31.42 0.00
C ARG A 208 -21.02 -30.24 -0.83
N ALA A 209 -21.53 -30.05 -2.04
CA ALA A 209 -21.16 -28.92 -2.90
C ALA A 209 -21.49 -27.57 -2.24
N ALA A 210 -22.70 -27.42 -1.69
CA ALA A 210 -23.11 -26.21 -0.98
C ALA A 210 -22.23 -25.90 0.24
N THR A 211 -21.93 -26.91 1.05
CA THR A 211 -21.03 -26.78 2.21
C THR A 211 -19.62 -26.37 1.79
N SER A 212 -19.14 -26.90 0.67
CA SER A 212 -17.82 -26.54 0.13
C SER A 212 -17.80 -25.10 -0.43
N ALA A 213 -18.86 -24.69 -1.12
CA ALA A 213 -19.01 -23.31 -1.59
C ALA A 213 -19.02 -22.29 -0.43
N GLN A 214 -19.68 -22.62 0.69
CA GLN A 214 -19.65 -21.78 1.91
C GLN A 214 -18.24 -21.67 2.50
N ARG A 215 -17.47 -22.76 2.53
CA ARG A 215 -16.06 -22.75 2.96
C ARG A 215 -15.20 -21.87 2.05
N ALA A 216 -15.36 -21.99 0.73
CA ALA A 216 -14.67 -21.13 -0.23
C ALA A 216 -15.01 -19.64 -0.03
N GLN A 217 -16.28 -19.32 0.22
CA GLN A 217 -16.70 -17.94 0.49
C GLN A 217 -16.11 -17.41 1.80
N LYS A 218 -16.06 -18.22 2.86
CA LYS A 218 -15.42 -17.85 4.13
C LYS A 218 -13.93 -17.54 3.92
N ALA A 219 -13.21 -18.40 3.21
CA ALA A 219 -11.80 -18.17 2.88
C ALA A 219 -11.61 -16.86 2.10
N MET A 220 -12.48 -16.56 1.13
CA MET A 220 -12.42 -15.29 0.40
C MET A 220 -12.67 -14.06 1.26
N ARG A 221 -13.59 -14.12 2.23
CA ARG A 221 -13.79 -13.02 3.19
C ARG A 221 -12.53 -12.79 4.03
N SER A 222 -11.85 -13.86 4.46
CA SER A 222 -10.57 -13.75 5.16
C SER A 222 -9.48 -13.13 4.27
N ALA A 223 -9.38 -13.55 3.01
CA ALA A 223 -8.43 -12.96 2.06
C ALA A 223 -8.72 -11.47 1.80
N GLN A 224 -9.99 -11.06 1.70
CA GLN A 224 -10.38 -9.66 1.55
C GLN A 224 -10.03 -8.83 2.79
N LYS A 225 -10.27 -9.36 3.99
CA LYS A 225 -9.87 -8.71 5.24
C LYS A 225 -8.36 -8.48 5.28
N ALA A 226 -7.57 -9.52 4.97
CA ALA A 226 -6.11 -9.42 4.91
C ALA A 226 -5.66 -8.39 3.86
N ALA A 227 -6.30 -8.35 2.69
CA ALA A 227 -5.97 -7.36 1.65
C ALA A 227 -6.30 -5.93 2.08
N ASN A 228 -7.40 -5.71 2.81
CA ASN A 228 -7.78 -4.39 3.32
C ASN A 228 -6.84 -3.94 4.44
N GLU A 229 -6.45 -4.83 5.34
CA GLU A 229 -5.45 -4.58 6.37
C GLU A 229 -4.09 -4.22 5.74
N ALA A 230 -3.64 -4.99 4.74
CA ALA A 230 -2.41 -4.69 4.01
C ALA A 230 -2.46 -3.32 3.31
N LYS A 231 -3.60 -2.95 2.71
CA LYS A 231 -3.79 -1.62 2.11
C LYS A 231 -3.75 -0.50 3.15
N GLN A 232 -4.33 -0.73 4.32
CA GLN A 232 -4.30 0.25 5.41
C GLN A 232 -2.87 0.44 5.93
N SER A 233 -2.13 -0.66 6.13
CA SER A 233 -0.73 -0.62 6.53
C SER A 233 0.15 0.06 5.48
N ALA A 234 -0.07 -0.22 4.19
CA ALA A 234 0.64 0.44 3.09
C ALA A 234 0.37 1.96 3.10
N ARG A 235 -0.90 2.38 3.20
CA ARG A 235 -1.26 3.80 3.31
C ARG A 235 -0.64 4.49 4.51
N ALA A 236 -0.64 3.83 5.67
CA ALA A 236 0.02 4.38 6.85
C ALA A 236 1.52 4.56 6.62
N ALA A 237 2.18 3.59 5.98
CA ALA A 237 3.59 3.69 5.62
C ALA A 237 3.86 4.81 4.60
N ASP A 238 2.99 4.97 3.60
CA ASP A 238 3.10 6.05 2.60
C ASP A 238 2.96 7.43 3.26
N VAL A 239 2.00 7.60 4.17
CA VAL A 239 1.85 8.82 4.97
C VAL A 239 3.10 9.08 5.79
N SER A 240 3.62 8.08 6.50
CA SER A 240 4.88 8.21 7.24
C SER A 240 6.07 8.56 6.34
N ALA A 241 6.11 8.03 5.12
CA ALA A 241 7.15 8.36 4.15
C ALA A 241 7.07 9.82 3.68
N VAL A 242 5.87 10.32 3.37
CA VAL A 242 5.64 11.73 3.02
C VAL A 242 6.02 12.65 4.18
N GLN A 243 5.64 12.29 5.41
CA GLN A 243 6.03 13.04 6.59
C GLN A 243 7.54 13.10 6.73
N ALA A 244 8.22 11.95 6.68
CA ALA A 244 9.67 11.87 6.79
C ALA A 244 10.39 12.67 5.69
N TYR A 245 9.86 12.63 4.47
CA TYR A 245 10.35 13.41 3.33
C TYR A 245 10.25 14.91 3.60
N ARG A 246 9.07 15.40 4.01
CA ARG A 246 8.87 16.83 4.31
C ARG A 246 9.79 17.28 5.45
N SER A 247 9.94 16.47 6.51
CA SER A 247 10.89 16.74 7.60
C SER A 247 12.34 16.83 7.12
N ALA A 248 12.77 15.89 6.27
CA ALA A 248 14.14 15.85 5.77
C ALA A 248 14.45 17.05 4.87
N ARG A 249 13.48 17.46 4.05
CA ARG A 249 13.58 18.65 3.20
C ARG A 249 13.74 19.93 4.03
N ASP A 250 12.85 20.16 5.00
CA ASP A 250 12.93 21.34 5.87
C ASP A 250 14.28 21.38 6.62
N ALA A 251 14.75 20.24 7.13
CA ALA A 251 16.04 20.15 7.82
C ALA A 251 17.22 20.56 6.93
N ARG A 252 17.21 20.13 5.67
CA ARG A 252 18.24 20.47 4.70
C ARG A 252 18.22 21.95 4.38
N ASP A 253 17.04 22.50 4.11
CA ASP A 253 16.90 23.91 3.74
C ASP A 253 17.38 24.79 4.91
N TYR A 254 17.04 24.45 6.16
CA TYR A 254 17.56 25.14 7.34
C TYR A 254 19.06 25.02 7.55
N ALA A 255 19.63 23.84 7.30
CA ALA A 255 21.08 23.67 7.35
C ALA A 255 21.78 24.56 6.32
N ASN A 256 21.26 24.63 5.10
CA ASN A 256 21.80 25.50 4.05
C ASN A 256 21.74 26.98 4.47
N TYR A 257 20.60 27.45 4.98
CA TYR A 257 20.50 28.84 5.47
C TYR A 257 21.52 29.15 6.56
N ALA A 258 21.73 28.23 7.52
CA ALA A 258 22.71 28.41 8.58
C ALA A 258 24.16 28.44 8.06
N TYR A 259 24.48 27.62 7.06
CA TYR A 259 25.79 27.66 6.40
C TYR A 259 26.00 28.95 5.61
N ASP A 260 25.00 29.37 4.83
CA ASP A 260 25.05 30.59 4.02
C ASP A 260 25.23 31.83 4.91
N ALA A 261 24.47 31.90 6.03
CA ALA A 261 24.59 32.98 7.01
C ALA A 261 25.98 33.02 7.67
N ALA A 262 26.53 31.86 8.03
CA ALA A 262 27.87 31.76 8.62
C ALA A 262 28.96 32.18 7.63
N GLU A 263 28.87 31.76 6.36
CA GLU A 263 29.81 32.12 5.30
C GLU A 263 29.77 33.62 5.02
N GLN A 264 28.57 34.20 4.91
CA GLN A 264 28.40 35.63 4.71
C GLN A 264 28.97 36.45 5.88
N ALA A 265 28.64 36.09 7.12
CA ALA A 265 29.15 36.81 8.30
C ALA A 265 30.67 36.72 8.41
N ARG A 266 31.27 35.58 8.05
CA ARG A 266 32.73 35.43 7.97
C ARG A 266 33.32 36.37 6.92
N ALA A 267 32.74 36.42 5.73
CA ALA A 267 33.20 37.27 4.64
C ALA A 267 33.12 38.76 5.01
N ASP A 268 32.02 39.18 5.62
CA ASP A 268 31.81 40.56 6.07
C ASP A 268 32.80 40.95 7.18
N ALA A 269 33.06 40.07 8.14
CA ALA A 269 34.05 40.29 9.19
C ALA A 269 35.47 40.47 8.64
N LEU A 270 35.87 39.63 7.67
CA LEU A 270 37.16 39.75 6.99
C LEU A 270 37.24 41.04 6.16
N ALA A 271 36.15 41.43 5.47
CA ALA A 271 36.07 42.67 4.71
C ALA A 271 36.16 43.92 5.62
N ALA A 272 35.67 43.83 6.86
CA ALA A 272 35.81 44.84 7.89
C ALA A 272 37.23 44.90 8.52
N GLY A 273 38.16 44.04 8.08
CA GLY A 273 39.55 44.01 8.54
C GLY A 273 39.77 43.27 9.86
N LEU A 274 38.80 42.47 10.31
CA LEU A 274 38.96 41.61 11.48
C LEU A 274 39.87 40.41 11.18
N ASP A 275 40.54 39.90 12.21
CA ASP A 275 41.39 38.71 12.06
C ASP A 275 40.57 37.42 11.88
N GLY A 276 41.25 36.33 11.53
CA GLY A 276 40.58 35.05 11.25
C GLY A 276 39.87 34.44 12.45
N ALA A 277 40.27 34.76 13.69
CA ALA A 277 39.61 34.28 14.89
C ALA A 277 38.32 35.07 15.15
N ALA A 278 38.36 36.39 15.01
CA ALA A 278 37.19 37.25 15.09
C ALA A 278 36.17 36.95 13.96
N ALA A 279 36.64 36.69 12.74
CA ALA A 279 35.77 36.28 11.64
C ALA A 279 35.13 34.90 11.86
N ALA A 280 35.85 33.95 12.48
CA ALA A 280 35.28 32.67 12.86
C ALA A 280 34.24 32.80 13.98
N ALA A 281 34.46 33.68 14.95
CA ALA A 281 33.47 33.99 16.00
C ALA A 281 32.19 34.59 15.40
N ALA A 282 32.32 35.56 14.48
CA ALA A 282 31.18 36.16 13.78
C ALA A 282 30.38 35.13 12.96
N ALA A 283 31.08 34.20 12.29
CA ALA A 283 30.44 33.11 11.55
C ALA A 283 29.60 32.19 12.47
N GLU A 284 30.15 31.84 13.63
CA GLU A 284 29.48 30.99 14.61
C GLU A 284 28.27 31.69 15.25
N GLU A 285 28.40 32.98 15.58
CA GLU A 285 27.28 33.79 16.07
C GLU A 285 26.14 33.85 15.04
N ALA A 286 26.46 34.10 13.76
CA ALA A 286 25.47 34.12 12.69
C ALA A 286 24.79 32.76 12.48
N ARG A 287 25.57 31.67 12.52
CA ARG A 287 25.03 30.30 12.45
C ARG A 287 24.05 30.02 13.59
N GLN A 288 24.41 30.38 14.83
CA GLN A 288 23.55 30.16 16.00
C GLN A 288 22.27 31.01 15.94
N ALA A 289 22.38 32.26 15.50
CA ALA A 289 21.22 33.13 15.30
C ALA A 289 20.26 32.58 14.23
N GLU A 290 20.79 32.09 13.12
CA GLU A 290 19.99 31.49 12.05
C GLU A 290 19.31 30.20 12.51
N ILE A 291 20.02 29.34 13.26
CA ILE A 291 19.43 28.12 13.86
C ILE A 291 18.27 28.48 14.79
N ALA A 292 18.43 29.48 15.67
CA ALA A 292 17.38 29.92 16.58
C ALA A 292 16.14 30.43 15.82
N LEU A 293 16.36 31.21 14.75
CA LEU A 293 15.29 31.70 13.88
C LEU A 293 14.56 30.54 13.17
N ARG A 294 15.30 29.62 12.54
CA ARG A 294 14.71 28.50 11.82
C ARG A 294 13.98 27.53 12.72
N LEU A 295 14.42 27.37 13.97
CA LEU A 295 13.70 26.56 14.94
C LEU A 295 12.33 27.18 15.29
N GLN A 296 12.26 28.50 15.45
CA GLN A 296 11.00 29.20 15.68
C GLN A 296 10.05 29.05 14.48
N GLU A 297 10.56 29.24 13.27
CA GLU A 297 9.80 29.03 12.04
C GLU A 297 9.32 27.58 11.90
N PHE A 298 10.18 26.61 12.23
CA PHE A 298 9.84 25.20 12.20
C PHE A 298 8.67 24.88 13.12
N GLN A 299 8.69 25.39 14.36
CA GLN A 299 7.57 25.20 15.31
C GLN A 299 6.26 25.77 14.75
N GLN A 300 6.29 26.95 14.12
CA GLN A 300 5.11 27.53 13.49
C GLN A 300 4.65 26.74 12.27
N ARG A 301 5.57 26.31 11.40
CA ARG A 301 5.27 25.48 10.24
C ARG A 301 4.64 24.16 10.65
N ARG A 302 5.09 23.56 11.75
CA ARG A 302 4.54 22.31 12.26
C ARG A 302 3.07 22.48 12.71
N LEU A 303 2.75 23.57 13.40
CA LEU A 303 1.37 23.88 13.81
C LEU A 303 0.45 24.18 12.63
N ASN A 304 0.99 24.77 11.55
CA ASN A 304 0.25 25.19 10.37
C ASN A 304 0.41 24.24 9.18
N ARG A 305 1.00 23.05 9.37
CA ARG A 305 1.29 22.16 8.24
C ARG A 305 -0.03 21.57 7.73
N PRO A 306 -0.31 21.65 6.41
CA PRO A 306 -1.52 21.06 5.87
C PRO A 306 -1.50 19.53 6.05
N GLU A 307 -2.70 18.96 6.25
CA GLU A 307 -2.89 17.51 6.24
C GLU A 307 -2.34 16.89 4.96
N ILE A 308 -1.81 15.67 5.08
CA ILE A 308 -1.29 14.92 3.92
C ILE A 308 -2.47 14.42 3.12
N THR A 309 -2.51 14.80 1.84
CA THR A 309 -3.54 14.41 0.89
C THR A 309 -3.09 13.21 0.06
N GLU A 310 -4.04 12.55 -0.61
CA GLU A 310 -3.71 11.46 -1.55
C GLU A 310 -2.82 11.97 -2.72
N GLN A 311 -2.97 13.24 -3.11
CA GLN A 311 -2.14 13.86 -4.13
C GLN A 311 -0.68 13.98 -3.68
N ASP A 312 -0.43 14.29 -2.40
CA ASP A 312 0.93 14.34 -1.83
C ASP A 312 1.61 12.97 -1.88
N ILE A 313 0.87 11.90 -1.58
CA ILE A 313 1.34 10.52 -1.66
C ILE A 313 1.71 10.16 -3.11
N GLN A 314 0.84 10.49 -4.06
CA GLN A 314 1.08 10.23 -5.49
C GLN A 314 2.26 11.01 -6.04
N LEU A 315 2.38 12.29 -5.66
CA LEU A 315 3.49 13.14 -6.08
C LEU A 315 4.83 12.54 -5.63
N LEU A 316 4.93 12.12 -4.36
CA LEU A 316 6.14 11.49 -3.84
C LEU A 316 6.45 10.18 -4.57
N ALA A 317 5.44 9.36 -4.84
CA ALA A 317 5.61 8.11 -5.57
C ALA A 317 6.14 8.36 -7.01
N ASN A 318 5.64 9.39 -7.68
CA ASN A 318 6.07 9.78 -9.02
C ASN A 318 7.48 10.38 -9.02
N GLU A 319 7.80 11.25 -8.05
CA GLU A 319 9.12 11.87 -7.93
C GLU A 319 10.23 10.81 -7.76
N VAL A 320 9.97 9.76 -6.96
CA VAL A 320 10.89 8.62 -6.79
C VAL A 320 11.03 7.82 -8.10
N SER A 321 9.94 7.65 -8.86
CA SER A 321 9.95 6.95 -10.14
C SER A 321 10.68 7.72 -11.24
N ASP A 322 10.49 9.03 -11.31
CA ASP A 322 11.07 9.91 -12.33
C ASP A 322 12.56 10.18 -12.10
N LEU A 323 13.00 10.27 -10.84
CA LEU A 323 14.43 10.33 -10.52
C LEU A 323 15.18 9.08 -11.02
N SER A 324 14.59 7.90 -10.89
CA SER A 324 15.16 6.64 -11.38
C SER A 324 15.30 6.61 -12.90
N SER A 325 14.28 7.10 -13.62
CA SER A 325 14.26 7.12 -15.09
C SER A 325 15.22 8.18 -15.66
N LEU A 326 15.28 9.37 -15.05
CA LEU A 326 16.18 10.46 -15.43
C LEU A 326 17.66 10.08 -15.24
N ILE A 327 17.98 9.39 -14.15
CA ILE A 327 19.33 8.93 -13.85
C ILE A 327 19.77 7.83 -14.82
N SER A 328 18.86 6.93 -15.17
CA SER A 328 19.10 5.91 -16.20
C SER A 328 19.32 6.51 -17.60
N PHE A 329 18.64 7.63 -17.91
CA PHE A 329 18.80 8.36 -19.16
C PHE A 329 20.15 9.10 -19.24
N MET A 330 20.51 9.85 -18.18
CA MET A 330 21.78 10.59 -18.07
C MET A 330 23.01 9.67 -18.19
N MET A 331 22.96 8.48 -17.59
CA MET A 331 24.04 7.48 -17.71
C MET A 331 24.19 6.90 -19.12
N LYS A 332 23.17 6.99 -19.96
CA LYS A 332 23.13 6.36 -21.29
C LYS A 332 23.61 7.28 -22.41
N GLU A 333 23.46 8.60 -22.27
CA GLU A 333 23.77 9.57 -23.34
C GLU A 333 25.22 10.07 -23.35
N ASN A 334 26.04 9.77 -22.33
CA ASN A 334 27.29 10.49 -22.13
C ASN A 334 28.51 9.56 -21.90
N PRO A 335 29.21 9.10 -22.97
CA PRO A 335 30.29 8.12 -22.89
C PRO A 335 31.59 8.63 -22.25
N ASN A 336 31.70 9.94 -21.97
CA ASN A 336 32.84 10.53 -21.24
C ASN A 336 32.66 10.55 -19.72
N TYR A 337 31.53 10.07 -19.18
CA TYR A 337 31.33 9.87 -17.73
C TYR A 337 32.08 8.65 -17.17
N GLY A 338 33.09 8.15 -17.88
CA GLY A 338 33.92 6.98 -17.54
C GLY A 338 34.90 7.16 -16.37
N SER A 339 34.71 8.15 -15.50
CA SER A 339 35.42 8.24 -14.20
C SER A 339 34.51 8.54 -13.01
N TYR A 340 33.19 8.62 -13.24
CA TYR A 340 32.16 8.79 -12.20
C TYR A 340 31.46 7.45 -11.98
N GLU A 341 32.20 6.44 -11.53
CA GLU A 341 31.61 5.11 -11.29
C GLU A 341 30.54 5.11 -10.18
N ASP A 342 30.44 6.17 -9.37
CA ASP A 342 29.54 6.21 -8.23
C ASP A 342 28.74 7.53 -8.17
N CYS A 343 27.96 7.82 -9.21
CA CYS A 343 26.83 8.77 -9.08
C CYS A 343 25.60 8.01 -8.53
N PHE A 344 25.42 7.99 -7.21
CA PHE A 344 24.26 7.34 -6.60
C PHE A 344 23.10 8.32 -6.43
N ALA A 345 21.92 7.98 -6.97
CA ALA A 345 20.68 8.34 -6.29
C ALA A 345 20.42 7.30 -5.22
N LYS A 346 20.59 7.69 -3.96
CA LYS A 346 19.86 7.00 -2.90
C LYS A 346 18.47 7.60 -2.85
N THR A 347 17.52 6.77 -2.43
CA THR A 347 16.05 6.89 -2.43
C THR A 347 15.47 8.19 -1.83
N TYR A 348 16.29 9.16 -1.47
CA TYR A 348 15.94 10.43 -0.84
C TYR A 348 16.89 11.54 -1.34
N LEU A 349 16.37 12.40 -2.22
CA LEU A 349 16.95 13.61 -2.85
C LEU A 349 18.42 13.95 -2.57
N ASN A 350 19.33 13.33 -3.33
CA ASN A 350 20.52 13.97 -3.89
C ASN A 350 21.17 13.01 -4.91
N VAL A 351 21.64 13.55 -6.03
CA VAL A 351 22.60 12.86 -6.90
C VAL A 351 23.98 13.15 -6.33
N TYR A 352 24.60 12.15 -5.70
CA TYR A 352 25.98 12.27 -5.20
C TYR A 352 26.91 11.65 -6.22
N CYS A 353 27.78 12.46 -6.80
CA CYS A 353 28.80 12.00 -7.73
C CYS A 353 30.17 12.01 -7.02
N VAL A 354 30.71 10.82 -6.72
CA VAL A 354 32.00 10.66 -6.04
C VAL A 354 33.12 10.53 -7.08
N GLY A 355 34.15 11.38 -6.99
CA GLY A 355 35.40 11.21 -7.75
C GLY A 355 36.36 10.24 -7.06
N VAL A 356 37.32 9.69 -7.82
CA VAL A 356 38.23 8.57 -7.48
C VAL A 356 39.16 8.76 -6.26
N ALA A 357 38.97 9.77 -5.41
CA ALA A 357 39.85 10.06 -4.27
C ALA A 357 39.17 10.65 -3.01
N GLY A 358 37.86 10.46 -2.81
CA GLY A 358 37.25 10.58 -1.47
C GLY A 358 37.23 11.97 -0.80
N TYR A 359 37.46 13.07 -1.52
CA TYR A 359 37.23 14.44 -1.03
C TYR A 359 36.21 15.17 -1.90
N PRO A 360 35.27 15.95 -1.33
CA PRO A 360 34.43 16.85 -2.12
C PRO A 360 35.31 17.96 -2.72
N LYS A 361 35.37 18.05 -4.05
CA LYS A 361 36.01 19.18 -4.74
C LYS A 361 34.97 20.05 -5.46
N GLU A 362 35.11 21.35 -5.17
CA GLU A 362 34.65 22.56 -5.88
C GLU A 362 33.13 22.78 -6.09
N ILE A 363 32.59 23.59 -5.17
CA ILE A 363 31.26 24.23 -5.06
C ILE A 363 30.79 24.97 -6.36
N LEU A 364 31.66 25.13 -7.36
CA LEU A 364 31.38 25.87 -8.60
C LEU A 364 30.75 25.00 -9.70
N GLU A 365 31.08 23.71 -9.80
CA GLU A 365 30.43 22.80 -10.77
C GLU A 365 29.10 22.26 -10.25
N GLU A 366 28.94 22.12 -8.93
CA GLU A 366 27.68 21.72 -8.29
C GLU A 366 26.56 22.75 -8.54
N ARG A 367 26.89 24.04 -8.57
CA ARG A 367 25.96 25.11 -8.96
C ARG A 367 25.55 25.02 -10.43
N ARG A 368 26.48 24.63 -11.32
CA ARG A 368 26.22 24.52 -12.76
C ARG A 368 25.38 23.30 -13.10
N LEU A 369 25.60 22.19 -12.40
CA LEU A 369 24.80 20.97 -12.53
C LEU A 369 23.41 21.14 -11.88
N LYS A 370 23.32 21.79 -10.71
CA LYS A 370 22.04 22.20 -10.11
C LYS A 370 21.28 23.18 -11.00
N ALA A 371 21.97 24.12 -11.65
CA ALA A 371 21.37 25.04 -12.60
C ALA A 371 20.85 24.31 -13.85
N LEU A 372 21.62 23.40 -14.44
CA LEU A 372 21.19 22.61 -15.61
C LEU A 372 20.02 21.68 -15.29
N ILE A 373 20.01 21.07 -14.10
CA ILE A 373 18.89 20.22 -13.65
C ILE A 373 17.66 21.07 -13.37
N ASN A 374 17.80 22.21 -12.69
CA ASN A 374 16.69 23.12 -12.43
C ASN A 374 16.16 23.73 -13.74
N GLU A 375 17.03 24.10 -14.68
CA GLU A 375 16.68 24.68 -15.98
C GLU A 375 15.99 23.64 -16.88
N GLU A 376 16.43 22.37 -16.87
CA GLU A 376 15.78 21.28 -17.60
C GLU A 376 14.44 20.87 -16.96
N VAL A 377 14.35 20.87 -15.63
CA VAL A 377 13.09 20.65 -14.90
C VAL A 377 12.11 21.79 -15.14
N GLU A 378 12.56 23.04 -15.11
CA GLU A 378 11.74 24.23 -15.40
C GLU A 378 11.29 24.24 -16.87
N ARG A 379 12.17 23.94 -17.82
CA ARG A 379 11.86 23.80 -19.25
C ARG A 379 10.80 22.72 -19.52
N ARG A 380 10.89 21.58 -18.84
CA ARG A 380 9.92 20.47 -18.94
C ARG A 380 8.58 20.82 -18.28
N LEU A 381 8.61 21.52 -17.15
CA LEU A 381 7.41 22.08 -16.50
C LEU A 381 6.73 23.16 -17.35
N GLU A 382 7.48 23.89 -18.18
CA GLU A 382 6.93 24.87 -19.13
C GLU A 382 6.43 24.24 -20.43
N GLU A 383 7.01 23.12 -20.88
CA GLU A 383 6.47 22.32 -22.00
C GLU A 383 5.17 21.57 -21.64
N GLU A 384 4.96 21.20 -20.37
CA GLU A 384 3.75 20.52 -19.89
C GLU A 384 2.72 21.44 -19.21
N ARG A 385 3.02 22.73 -19.02
CA ARG A 385 2.04 23.72 -18.55
C ARG A 385 1.15 24.19 -19.70
N PRO A 386 -0.18 24.10 -19.61
CA PRO A 386 -1.04 24.99 -20.39
C PRO A 386 -0.64 26.42 -20.03
N SER A 387 -0.43 27.28 -21.02
CA SER A 387 0.05 28.66 -20.81
C SER A 387 -0.91 29.48 -19.95
N TRP A 388 -0.56 29.74 -18.68
CA TRP A 388 -1.31 30.64 -17.79
C TRP A 388 -1.07 32.15 -18.07
N TRP A 389 -0.42 32.52 -19.19
CA TRP A 389 0.00 33.90 -19.49
C TRP A 389 -0.44 34.49 -20.84
N SER A 390 -1.54 34.02 -21.44
CA SER A 390 -2.27 34.81 -22.46
C SER A 390 -3.58 35.36 -21.89
N CYS A 391 -3.47 36.21 -20.86
CA CYS A 391 -4.52 37.14 -20.47
C CYS A 391 -3.97 38.56 -20.67
N THR A 392 -4.15 39.11 -21.87
CA THR A 392 -3.90 40.53 -22.12
C THR A 392 -5.05 41.36 -21.55
N LEU A 393 -4.73 42.27 -20.64
CA LEU A 393 -5.60 43.40 -20.26
C LEU A 393 -5.72 44.35 -21.46
N ASP A 394 -6.94 44.55 -21.96
CA ASP A 394 -7.26 45.65 -22.85
C ASP A 394 -7.93 46.76 -22.03
N TYR A 395 -7.23 47.86 -21.81
CA TYR A 395 -7.76 49.09 -21.22
C TYR A 395 -8.23 49.99 -22.36
N ALA A 396 -9.54 50.01 -22.63
CA ALA A 396 -10.15 51.03 -23.48
C ALA A 396 -11.07 51.93 -22.62
N SER A 397 -10.69 53.19 -22.61
CA SER A 397 -11.28 54.32 -21.89
C SER A 397 -12.76 54.59 -22.21
N SER A 398 -13.42 55.21 -21.22
CA SER A 398 -14.65 56.00 -21.29
C SER A 398 -15.01 56.61 -22.67
N GLY A 399 -16.25 56.39 -23.11
CA GLY A 399 -16.88 57.13 -24.21
C GLY A 399 -18.29 56.63 -24.59
N ALA A 400 -19.31 57.14 -23.91
CA ALA A 400 -20.70 57.40 -24.36
C ALA A 400 -21.64 56.31 -24.96
N ALA A 401 -22.77 56.14 -24.25
CA ALA A 401 -24.17 56.26 -24.71
C ALA A 401 -24.99 55.06 -25.26
N ALA A 402 -26.18 54.91 -24.63
CA ALA A 402 -27.47 54.30 -25.06
C ALA A 402 -27.50 52.77 -25.30
N GLY A 403 -28.49 51.98 -24.88
CA GLY A 403 -29.82 52.18 -24.30
C GLY A 403 -30.69 50.94 -24.65
N ALA A 404 -31.73 50.68 -23.84
CA ALA A 404 -32.79 49.64 -23.98
C ALA A 404 -32.34 48.19 -23.70
N GLY A 405 -32.86 47.47 -22.70
CA GLY A 405 -34.27 47.09 -22.44
C GLY A 405 -34.40 45.60 -22.81
N GLY A 406 -34.97 44.65 -22.07
CA GLY A 406 -35.80 44.62 -20.88
C GLY A 406 -36.62 43.31 -20.97
N GLY A 407 -36.74 42.57 -19.85
CA GLY A 407 -37.72 41.50 -19.63
C GLY A 407 -37.39 40.12 -20.24
N LEU A 408 -38.00 39.01 -19.81
CA LEU A 408 -38.95 38.70 -18.73
C LEU A 408 -39.21 37.17 -18.82
N LEU A 409 -39.65 36.56 -17.71
CA LEU A 409 -40.51 35.34 -17.61
C LEU A 409 -39.83 33.96 -17.81
N THR A 410 -39.58 33.18 -16.77
CA THR A 410 -40.48 32.28 -15.97
C THR A 410 -40.83 30.92 -16.61
N SER A 411 -40.40 29.85 -15.91
CA SER A 411 -41.28 28.81 -15.32
C SER A 411 -41.61 27.47 -16.02
N LEU A 412 -41.35 26.41 -15.23
CA LEU A 412 -42.21 25.23 -14.89
C LEU A 412 -42.18 23.93 -15.74
N LEU A 413 -41.62 22.89 -15.09
CA LEU A 413 -42.23 21.59 -14.69
C LEU A 413 -42.52 20.44 -15.67
N THR A 414 -42.45 19.24 -15.04
CA THR A 414 -42.99 17.90 -15.38
C THR A 414 -42.18 17.11 -16.43
N GLY A 415 -41.75 15.85 -16.23
CA GLY A 415 -42.30 14.70 -15.51
C GLY A 415 -42.67 13.59 -16.52
N PRO A 416 -42.84 12.32 -16.13
CA PRO A 416 -41.82 11.26 -16.26
C PRO A 416 -42.27 10.00 -17.07
N GLY A 417 -41.34 9.06 -17.33
CA GLY A 417 -41.69 7.62 -17.34
C GLY A 417 -41.07 6.69 -18.41
N VAL A 418 -40.70 5.49 -17.92
CA VAL A 418 -40.82 4.14 -18.54
C VAL A 418 -39.58 3.50 -19.23
N LEU A 419 -39.10 2.39 -18.62
CA LEU A 419 -38.20 1.31 -19.10
C LEU A 419 -39.00 0.28 -19.98
N PRO A 420 -38.47 -0.75 -20.71
CA PRO A 420 -37.23 -1.53 -20.46
C PRO A 420 -36.50 -2.18 -21.69
N ALA A 421 -35.47 -3.01 -21.38
CA ALA A 421 -35.05 -4.26 -22.04
C ALA A 421 -33.84 -4.33 -23.03
N THR A 422 -32.78 -5.01 -22.52
CA THR A 422 -31.99 -6.13 -23.10
C THR A 422 -31.02 -5.99 -24.29
N LEU A 423 -29.83 -6.60 -24.05
CA LEU A 423 -28.90 -7.33 -24.94
C LEU A 423 -27.81 -6.57 -25.75
N GLY A 424 -26.55 -6.90 -25.41
CA GLY A 424 -25.59 -7.44 -26.39
C GLY A 424 -24.54 -6.50 -27.01
N GLY A 425 -23.28 -6.66 -26.57
CA GLY A 425 -22.11 -6.75 -27.47
C GLY A 425 -21.59 -5.50 -28.20
N GLY A 426 -20.42 -5.02 -27.77
CA GLY A 426 -19.25 -4.91 -28.66
C GLY A 426 -19.06 -3.68 -29.55
N ILE A 427 -17.89 -3.04 -29.30
CA ILE A 427 -16.96 -2.39 -30.25
C ILE A 427 -17.33 -1.00 -30.81
N GLY A 428 -16.38 -0.06 -30.65
CA GLY A 428 -16.04 0.94 -31.68
C GLY A 428 -16.64 2.33 -31.49
N GLY A 429 -15.78 3.32 -31.19
CA GLY A 429 -16.18 4.70 -30.97
C GLY A 429 -16.54 5.50 -32.23
N LEU A 430 -17.08 6.70 -32.00
CA LEU A 430 -16.91 7.91 -32.81
C LEU A 430 -17.67 9.09 -32.15
N LEU A 431 -16.90 10.14 -31.85
CA LEU A 431 -17.18 11.57 -31.97
C LEU A 431 -18.59 12.14 -31.69
N GLY A 432 -18.62 13.17 -30.81
CA GLY A 432 -19.25 14.44 -31.15
C GLY A 432 -20.26 15.03 -30.17
N GLY A 433 -19.81 16.09 -29.46
CA GLY A 433 -20.59 17.33 -29.25
C GLY A 433 -21.59 17.41 -28.09
N GLY A 434 -21.41 18.42 -27.22
CA GLY A 434 -22.55 19.07 -26.56
C GLY A 434 -22.42 19.42 -25.07
N ILE A 435 -21.75 20.55 -24.78
CA ILE A 435 -22.08 21.59 -23.79
C ILE A 435 -22.43 21.18 -22.34
N TYR A 436 -21.52 21.49 -21.42
CA TYR A 436 -21.87 22.12 -20.15
C TYR A 436 -20.90 23.30 -19.92
N GLY A 437 -21.47 24.50 -19.72
CA GLY A 437 -20.71 25.67 -19.33
C GLY A 437 -20.23 25.55 -17.87
N GLY A 438 -19.00 25.99 -17.64
CA GLY A 438 -18.40 26.16 -16.32
C GLY A 438 -17.19 27.08 -16.45
N PHE A 439 -17.08 28.03 -15.52
CA PHE A 439 -16.20 29.19 -15.55
C PHE A 439 -14.69 28.92 -15.77
N LYS A 440 -14.09 29.83 -16.55
CA LYS A 440 -12.74 30.43 -16.50
C LYS A 440 -11.67 29.79 -15.58
N CYS A 441 -10.62 29.26 -16.22
CA CYS A 441 -9.24 29.79 -16.19
C CYS A 441 -8.65 29.60 -17.59
#